data_AF-A0A382Z5N0-F1
#
_entry.id   AF-A0A382Z5N0-F1
#
_cell.length_a   1.000
_cell.length_b   1.000
_cell.length_c   1.000
_cell.angle_alpha   90.00
_cell.angle_beta   90.00
_cell.angle_gamma   90.00
#
_symmetry.space_group_name_H-M   'P 1'
#
loop_
_entity.id
_entity.type
_entity.pdbx_description
1 polymer ?
#
loop_
_entity_poly.entity_id
_entity_poly.type
_entity_poly.pdbx_seq_one_letter_code
_entity_poly.pdbx_strand_id
1 'polypeptide(L)'
;MCPWAYQTSIWMREVRDRLNIEVDWCFFSLEEINRDEGKKHPWEREWSYGWSMMRIGAFLKRIDPALNDAWYLKSGTALHIEGRKPHDPDVARLLLAEMDQDPQIVEEALADLTTHDDVKRDHELIVSLGGFGVPTLVFSNNE
;
A
#
# COMPACT_ATOMS: atom_id res chain seq x y z
N MET A 1 -7.30 2.43 -1.38
CA MET A 1 -6.78 2.97 -2.65
C MET A 1 -7.37 4.36 -2.85
N CYS A 2 -6.58 5.41 -2.69
CA CYS A 2 -7.05 6.81 -2.76
C CYS A 2 -6.50 7.48 -4.02
N PRO A 3 -7.34 8.15 -4.84
CA PRO A 3 -6.85 8.83 -6.04
C PRO A 3 -5.85 9.96 -5.72
N TRP A 4 -6.01 10.66 -4.59
CA TRP A 4 -5.09 11.72 -4.16
C TRP A 4 -3.73 11.16 -3.74
N ALA A 5 -3.72 10.04 -3.01
CA ALA A 5 -2.47 9.36 -2.65
C ALA A 5 -1.76 8.81 -3.91
N TYR A 6 -2.50 8.33 -4.91
CA TYR A 6 -1.93 7.88 -6.17
C TYR A 6 -1.26 9.02 -6.94
N GLN A 7 -1.97 10.14 -7.16
CA GLN A 7 -1.39 11.31 -7.85
C GLN A 7 -0.17 11.87 -7.10
N THR A 8 -0.24 11.94 -5.77
CA THR A 8 0.90 12.38 -4.94
C THR A 8 2.08 11.43 -5.07
N SER A 9 1.84 10.12 -5.19
CA SER A 9 2.93 9.16 -5.38
C SER A 9 3.63 9.32 -6.73
N ILE A 10 2.91 9.71 -7.80
CA ILE A 10 3.51 9.98 -9.10
C ILE A 10 4.43 11.20 -8.98
N TRP A 11 3.91 12.28 -8.39
CA TRP A 11 4.69 13.49 -8.13
C TRP A 11 5.92 13.20 -7.25
N MET A 12 5.77 12.43 -6.17
CA MET A 12 6.88 12.12 -5.26
C MET A 12 7.98 11.28 -5.93
N ARG A 13 7.63 10.38 -6.87
CA ARG A 13 8.64 9.69 -7.69
C ARG A 13 9.42 10.67 -8.56
N GLU A 14 8.76 11.64 -9.20
CA GLU A 14 9.48 12.69 -9.94
C GLU A 14 10.38 13.53 -9.04
N VAL A 15 9.92 13.90 -7.84
CA VAL A 15 10.71 14.67 -6.87
C VAL A 15 11.95 13.86 -6.44
N ARG A 16 11.76 12.59 -6.09
CA ARG A 16 12.83 11.64 -5.76
C ARG A 16 13.91 11.64 -6.84
N ASP A 17 13.51 11.44 -8.09
CA ASP A 17 14.43 11.28 -9.20
C ASP A 17 15.17 12.59 -9.55
N ARG A 18 14.51 13.76 -9.40
CA ARG A 18 15.11 15.07 -9.68
C ARG A 18 16.01 15.59 -8.58
N LEU A 19 15.69 15.29 -7.32
CA LEU A 19 16.40 15.81 -6.15
C LEU A 19 17.33 14.78 -5.50
N ASN A 20 17.31 13.54 -5.98
CA ASN A 20 18.10 12.44 -5.43
C ASN A 20 17.91 12.28 -3.91
N ILE A 21 16.64 12.28 -3.48
CA ILE A 21 16.25 12.04 -2.08
C ILE A 21 15.83 10.57 -1.89
N GLU A 22 15.90 10.08 -0.66
CA GLU A 22 15.32 8.79 -0.32
C GLU A 22 13.83 8.94 0.00
N VAL A 23 13.02 7.98 -0.43
CA VAL A 23 11.58 7.91 -0.15
C VAL A 23 11.28 6.54 0.42
N ASP A 24 10.81 6.50 1.67
CA ASP A 24 10.24 5.30 2.26
C ASP A 24 8.72 5.31 2.15
N TRP A 25 8.15 4.27 1.53
CA TRP A 25 6.70 4.14 1.34
C TRP A 25 6.05 3.43 2.52
N CYS A 26 5.22 4.16 3.27
CA CYS A 26 4.45 3.61 4.39
C CYS A 26 3.02 3.22 4.00
N PHE A 27 2.46 2.24 4.71
CA PHE A 27 1.06 1.84 4.55
C PHE A 27 0.11 2.67 5.41
N PHE A 28 -1.07 3.01 4.86
CA PHE A 28 -2.12 3.68 5.62
C PHE A 28 -3.51 3.26 5.14
N SER A 29 -4.34 2.80 6.08
CA SER A 29 -5.70 2.34 5.80
C SER A 29 -6.73 3.44 6.03
N LEU A 30 -7.32 3.95 4.93
CA LEU A 30 -8.53 4.79 5.03
C LEU A 30 -9.73 4.02 5.57
N GLU A 31 -9.77 2.70 5.36
CA GLU A 31 -10.83 1.85 5.90
C GLU A 31 -10.75 1.74 7.42
N GLU A 32 -9.53 1.70 7.99
CA GLU A 32 -9.36 1.61 9.44
C GLU A 32 -9.58 2.96 10.13
N ILE A 33 -9.00 4.05 9.60
CA ILE A 33 -9.14 5.37 10.24
C ILE A 33 -10.58 5.89 10.23
N ASN A 34 -11.38 5.49 9.22
CA ASN A 34 -12.79 5.86 9.09
C ASN A 34 -13.74 4.74 9.54
N ARG A 35 -13.24 3.71 10.24
CA ARG A 35 -14.06 2.58 10.68
C ARG A 35 -15.04 3.03 11.76
N ASP A 36 -16.33 2.81 11.52
CA ASP A 36 -17.36 3.00 12.55
C ASP A 36 -17.19 2.02 13.72
N GLU A 37 -17.54 2.47 14.92
CA GLU A 37 -17.54 1.62 16.11
C GLU A 37 -18.42 0.37 15.92
N GLY A 38 -17.92 -0.79 16.37
CA GLY A 38 -18.59 -2.07 16.22
C GLY A 38 -18.51 -2.72 14.83
N LYS A 39 -17.91 -2.08 13.82
CA LYS A 39 -17.60 -2.73 12.54
C LYS A 39 -16.31 -3.54 12.65
N LYS A 40 -16.27 -4.67 11.91
CA LYS A 40 -15.07 -5.49 11.79
C LYS A 40 -13.91 -4.66 11.25
N HIS A 41 -12.75 -4.79 11.88
CA HIS A 41 -11.50 -4.32 11.33
C HIS A 41 -11.19 -4.99 9.99
N PRO A 42 -10.39 -4.37 9.11
CA PRO A 42 -10.04 -4.96 7.83
C PRO A 42 -9.24 -6.27 7.97
N TRP A 43 -8.46 -6.43 9.04
CA TRP A 43 -7.70 -7.66 9.32
C TRP A 43 -8.53 -8.81 9.89
N GLU A 44 -9.78 -8.58 10.28
CA GLU A 44 -10.70 -9.64 10.74
C GLU A 44 -11.45 -10.31 9.58
N ARG A 45 -11.09 -9.97 8.34
CA ARG A 45 -11.73 -10.43 7.10
C ARG A 45 -10.72 -11.20 6.29
N GLU A 46 -11.17 -12.23 5.58
CA GLU A 46 -10.33 -13.02 4.68
C GLU A 46 -9.76 -12.14 3.55
N TRP A 47 -10.56 -11.19 3.07
CA TRP A 47 -10.15 -10.23 2.05
C TRP A 47 -10.76 -8.86 2.29
N SER A 48 -9.95 -7.80 2.15
CA SER A 48 -10.42 -6.41 2.15
C SER A 48 -9.89 -5.68 0.92
N TYR A 49 -10.72 -4.77 0.41
CA TYR A 49 -10.45 -3.95 -0.78
C TYR A 49 -9.10 -3.24 -0.73
N GLY A 50 -8.78 -2.60 0.40
CA GLY A 50 -7.53 -1.87 0.56
C GLY A 50 -6.48 -2.68 1.32
N TRP A 51 -6.91 -3.41 2.34
CA TRP A 51 -5.98 -4.03 3.28
C TRP A 51 -5.24 -5.22 2.69
N SER A 52 -5.90 -6.08 1.91
CA SER A 52 -5.22 -7.19 1.24
C SER A 52 -4.14 -6.71 0.29
N MET A 53 -4.38 -5.60 -0.42
CA MET A 53 -3.41 -4.97 -1.31
C MET A 53 -2.18 -4.44 -0.56
N MET A 54 -2.39 -3.87 0.63
CA MET A 54 -1.29 -3.43 1.50
C MET A 54 -0.51 -4.60 2.07
N ARG A 55 -1.15 -5.75 2.35
CA ARG A 55 -0.44 -6.97 2.79
C ARG A 55 0.48 -7.52 1.70
N ILE A 56 0.02 -7.54 0.44
CA ILE A 56 0.88 -7.88 -0.71
C ILE A 56 2.04 -6.91 -0.82
N GLY A 57 1.78 -5.60 -0.70
CA GLY A 57 2.83 -4.58 -0.69
C GLY A 57 3.83 -4.74 0.46
N ALA A 58 3.35 -5.06 1.67
CA ALA A 58 4.19 -5.30 2.84
C ALA A 58 5.10 -6.52 2.65
N PHE A 59 4.55 -7.62 2.11
CA PHE A 59 5.34 -8.80 1.77
C PHE A 59 6.42 -8.47 0.73
N LEU A 60 6.07 -7.79 -0.37
CA LEU A 60 7.02 -7.34 -1.39
C LEU A 60 8.09 -6.41 -0.80
N LYS A 61 7.71 -5.49 0.09
CA LYS A 61 8.65 -4.55 0.75
C LYS A 61 9.74 -5.28 1.54
N ARG A 62 9.43 -6.45 2.13
CA ARG A 62 10.42 -7.27 2.86
C ARG A 62 11.44 -7.92 1.92
N ILE A 63 11.05 -8.23 0.70
CA ILE A 63 11.94 -8.78 -0.34
C ILE A 63 12.84 -7.64 -0.87
N ASP A 64 12.21 -6.56 -1.32
CA ASP A 64 12.88 -5.35 -1.79
C ASP A 64 11.89 -4.17 -1.70
N PRO A 65 12.24 -3.07 -1.01
CA PRO A 65 11.42 -1.86 -0.99
C PRO A 65 11.02 -1.34 -2.38
N ALA A 66 11.85 -1.56 -3.41
CA ALA A 66 11.53 -1.20 -4.79
C ALA A 66 10.37 -2.02 -5.38
N LEU A 67 10.15 -3.27 -4.93
CA LEU A 67 9.00 -4.07 -5.35
C LEU A 67 7.69 -3.52 -4.79
N ASN A 68 7.69 -3.02 -3.55
CA ASN A 68 6.51 -2.33 -3.01
C ASN A 68 6.22 -1.02 -3.75
N ASP A 69 7.27 -0.25 -4.09
CA ASP A 69 7.14 0.94 -4.91
C ASP A 69 6.48 0.62 -6.27
N ALA A 70 7.01 -0.40 -6.97
CA ALA A 70 6.49 -0.86 -8.25
C ALA A 70 5.06 -1.42 -8.14
N TRP A 71 4.76 -2.19 -7.08
CA TRP A 71 3.44 -2.74 -6.82
C TRP A 71 2.39 -1.65 -6.61
N TYR A 72 2.72 -0.63 -5.81
CA TYR A 72 1.83 0.50 -5.59
C TYR A 72 1.58 1.26 -6.90
N LEU A 73 2.62 1.51 -7.70
CA LEU A 73 2.48 2.16 -9.00
C LEU A 73 1.60 1.35 -9.96
N LYS A 74 1.86 0.04 -10.06
CA LYS A 74 1.14 -0.88 -10.94
C LYS A 74 -0.34 -1.00 -10.56
N SER A 75 -0.61 -1.30 -9.30
CA SER A 75 -1.99 -1.45 -8.80
C SER A 75 -2.75 -0.12 -8.80
N GLY A 76 -2.09 0.98 -8.46
CA GLY A 76 -2.66 2.32 -8.54
C GLY A 76 -3.03 2.71 -9.97
N THR A 77 -2.15 2.44 -10.94
CA THR A 77 -2.41 2.69 -12.37
C THR A 77 -3.56 1.83 -12.89
N ALA A 78 -3.55 0.54 -12.55
CA ALA A 78 -4.62 -0.38 -12.90
C ALA A 78 -5.99 0.13 -12.41
N LEU A 79 -6.08 0.62 -11.17
CA LEU A 79 -7.35 1.14 -10.64
C LEU A 79 -7.73 2.51 -11.20
N HIS A 80 -6.82 3.47 -11.14
CA HIS A 80 -7.16 4.89 -11.31
C HIS A 80 -7.08 5.36 -12.77
N ILE A 81 -6.35 4.66 -13.62
CA ILE A 81 -6.14 5.02 -15.03
C ILE A 81 -6.82 4.00 -15.95
N GLU A 82 -6.63 2.70 -15.69
CA GLU A 82 -7.10 1.64 -16.58
C GLU A 82 -8.51 1.13 -16.24
N GLY A 83 -9.07 1.49 -15.08
CA GLY A 83 -10.39 1.03 -14.63
C GLY A 83 -10.46 -0.45 -14.28
N ARG A 84 -9.31 -1.10 -14.10
CA ARG A 84 -9.20 -2.48 -13.60
C ARG A 84 -9.46 -2.53 -12.08
N LYS A 85 -9.70 -3.73 -11.56
CA LYS A 85 -10.03 -3.95 -10.15
C LYS A 85 -8.88 -4.69 -9.46
N PRO A 86 -7.77 -4.03 -9.08
CA PRO A 86 -6.62 -4.72 -8.48
C PRO A 86 -6.95 -5.39 -7.14
N HIS A 87 -8.02 -4.96 -6.48
CA HIS A 87 -8.56 -5.58 -5.26
C HIS A 87 -9.34 -6.87 -5.52
N ASP A 88 -9.50 -7.29 -6.78
CA ASP A 88 -9.91 -8.65 -7.13
C ASP A 88 -8.64 -9.53 -7.07
N PRO A 89 -8.63 -10.64 -6.29
CA PRO A 89 -7.46 -11.51 -6.20
C PRO A 89 -6.93 -11.99 -7.55
N ASP A 90 -7.81 -12.25 -8.52
CA ASP A 90 -7.39 -12.71 -9.85
C ASP A 90 -6.66 -11.60 -10.61
N VAL A 91 -7.13 -10.36 -10.47
CA VAL A 91 -6.45 -9.19 -11.05
C VAL A 91 -5.15 -8.90 -10.31
N ALA A 92 -5.09 -9.03 -8.98
CA ALA A 92 -3.86 -8.88 -8.22
C ALA A 92 -2.76 -9.84 -8.71
N ARG A 93 -3.11 -11.12 -8.93
CA ARG A 93 -2.22 -12.13 -9.52
C ARG A 93 -1.75 -11.75 -10.92
N LEU A 94 -2.65 -11.29 -11.78
CA LEU A 94 -2.29 -10.81 -13.12
C LEU A 94 -1.32 -9.62 -13.07
N LEU A 95 -1.51 -8.69 -12.14
CA LEU A 95 -0.63 -7.53 -11.99
C LEU A 95 0.77 -7.91 -11.50
N LEU A 96 0.88 -8.90 -10.61
CA LEU A 96 2.17 -9.47 -10.20
C LEU A 96 2.88 -10.13 -11.39
N ALA A 97 2.16 -10.94 -12.19
CA ALA A 97 2.72 -11.53 -13.41
C ALA A 97 3.19 -10.46 -14.41
N GLU A 98 2.43 -9.38 -14.58
CA GLU A 98 2.82 -8.23 -15.43
C GLU A 98 4.02 -7.44 -14.88
N MET A 99 4.42 -7.68 -13.62
CA MET A 99 5.64 -7.16 -13.00
C MET A 99 6.78 -8.20 -12.97
N ASP A 100 6.63 -9.30 -13.71
CA ASP A 100 7.55 -10.45 -13.69
C ASP A 100 7.75 -11.04 -12.28
N GLN A 101 6.74 -10.94 -11.42
CA GLN A 101 6.70 -11.54 -10.08
C GLN A 101 5.81 -12.79 -10.06
N ASP A 102 6.05 -13.68 -9.09
CA ASP A 102 5.23 -14.88 -8.91
C ASP A 102 3.80 -14.51 -8.47
N PRO A 103 2.75 -14.91 -9.22
CA PRO A 103 1.37 -14.73 -8.78
C PRO A 103 1.04 -15.33 -7.42
N GLN A 104 1.76 -16.38 -6.98
CA GLN A 104 1.56 -17.02 -5.66
C GLN A 104 1.85 -16.08 -4.48
N ILE A 105 2.52 -14.95 -4.72
CA ILE A 105 2.76 -13.92 -3.69
C ILE A 105 1.44 -13.43 -3.08
N VAL A 106 0.30 -13.48 -3.80
CA VAL A 106 -1.01 -13.18 -3.21
C VAL A 106 -1.31 -14.12 -2.05
N GLU A 107 -1.20 -15.43 -2.27
CA GLU A 107 -1.42 -16.45 -1.26
C GLU A 107 -0.37 -16.38 -0.14
N GLU A 108 0.92 -16.21 -0.48
CA GLU A 108 2.00 -16.14 0.50
C GLU A 108 1.84 -14.94 1.44
N ALA A 109 1.55 -13.76 0.89
CA ALA A 109 1.31 -12.56 1.68
C ALA A 109 0.08 -12.69 2.59
N LEU A 110 -0.95 -13.41 2.13
CA LEU A 110 -2.17 -13.64 2.91
C LEU A 110 -2.04 -14.75 3.96
N ALA A 111 -1.23 -15.77 3.70
CA ALA A 111 -0.93 -16.85 4.64
C ALA A 111 0.00 -16.37 5.77
N ASP A 112 0.91 -15.44 5.46
CA ASP A 112 1.73 -14.78 6.49
C ASP A 112 0.89 -13.72 7.24
N LEU A 113 0.42 -14.08 8.43
CA LEU A 113 -0.35 -13.19 9.30
C LEU A 113 0.46 -11.96 9.77
N THR A 114 1.80 -12.04 9.80
CA THR A 114 2.65 -10.93 10.25
C THR A 114 2.68 -9.77 9.26
N THR A 115 2.21 -9.97 8.01
CA THR A 115 1.99 -8.85 7.08
C THR A 115 0.92 -7.88 7.58
N HIS A 116 0.00 -8.32 8.47
CA HIS A 116 -0.89 -7.39 9.18
C HIS A 116 -0.11 -6.45 10.09
N ASP A 117 0.93 -6.94 10.75
CA ASP A 117 1.71 -6.16 11.72
C ASP A 117 2.49 -5.05 11.03
N ASP A 118 3.00 -5.29 9.82
CA ASP A 118 3.64 -4.24 9.02
C ASP A 118 2.68 -3.12 8.64
N VAL A 119 1.50 -3.49 8.13
CA VAL A 119 0.49 -2.51 7.73
C VAL A 119 -0.03 -1.74 8.95
N LYS A 120 -0.24 -2.42 10.09
CA LYS A 120 -0.67 -1.78 11.35
C LYS A 120 0.39 -0.83 11.87
N ARG A 121 1.66 -1.25 11.93
CA ARG A 121 2.76 -0.43 12.44
C ARG A 121 2.88 0.88 11.67
N ASP A 122 2.87 0.83 10.34
CA ASP A 122 2.94 2.02 9.50
C ASP A 122 1.70 2.91 9.69
N HIS A 123 0.51 2.30 9.76
CA HIS A 123 -0.73 3.03 9.98
C HIS A 123 -0.73 3.75 11.34
N GLU A 124 -0.40 3.04 12.42
CA GLU A 124 -0.33 3.55 13.79
C GLU A 124 0.74 4.64 13.93
N LEU A 125 1.89 4.48 13.26
CA LEU A 125 2.92 5.52 13.19
C LEU A 125 2.33 6.82 12.61
N ILE A 126 1.69 6.76 11.46
CA ILE A 126 1.10 7.95 10.83
C ILE A 126 0.00 8.56 11.71
N VAL A 127 -0.85 7.74 12.34
CA VAL A 127 -1.87 8.22 13.29
C VAL A 127 -1.22 8.92 14.49
N SER A 128 -0.13 8.36 15.04
CA SER A 128 0.60 8.97 16.16
C SER A 128 1.21 10.33 15.83
N LEU A 129 1.52 10.57 14.55
CA LEU A 129 1.99 11.86 14.03
C LEU A 129 0.83 12.84 13.73
N GLY A 130 -0.41 12.46 14.05
CA GLY A 130 -1.62 13.25 13.79
C GLY A 130 -2.20 13.07 12.39
N GLY A 131 -1.71 12.10 11.62
CA GLY A 131 -2.26 11.76 10.32
C GLY A 131 -3.64 11.11 10.43
N PHE A 132 -4.64 11.68 9.76
CA PHE A 132 -6.02 11.19 9.74
C PHE A 132 -6.51 10.83 8.33
N GLY A 133 -5.64 10.95 7.33
CA GLY A 133 -6.00 10.78 5.92
C GLY A 133 -4.79 10.66 5.02
N VAL A 134 -5.03 10.68 3.71
CA VAL A 134 -3.98 10.58 2.68
C VAL A 134 -4.20 11.59 1.55
N PRO A 135 -3.12 12.07 0.88
CA PRO A 135 -1.72 11.78 1.18
C PRO A 135 -1.25 12.39 2.51
N THR A 136 -0.38 11.69 3.23
CA THR A 136 0.39 12.24 4.36
C THR A 136 1.86 12.06 4.03
N LEU A 137 2.63 13.15 4.13
CA LEU A 137 4.07 13.15 3.88
C LEU A 137 4.77 13.55 5.18
N VAL A 138 5.70 12.72 5.61
CA VAL A 138 6.51 12.98 6.80
C VAL A 138 7.89 13.34 6.31
N PHE A 139 8.34 14.55 6.67
CA PHE A 139 9.70 14.98 6.44
C PHE A 139 10.43 14.86 7.77
N SER A 140 11.54 14.12 7.80
CA SER A 140 12.47 14.17 8.92
C SER A 140 12.88 15.63 9.09
N ASN A 141 12.74 16.19 10.31
CA ASN A 141 13.34 17.49 10.58
C ASN A 141 14.85 17.33 10.34
N ASN A 142 15.39 18.05 9.35
CA ASN A 142 16.81 18.31 9.30
C ASN A 142 17.11 19.21 10.51
N GLU A 143 17.69 18.64 11.56
CA GLU A 143 18.56 19.42 12.44
C GLU A 143 19.83 19.84 11.68
#